data_AF-A0A059LE46-F1
#
_entry.id   AF-A0A059LE46-F1
#
_cell.length_a   1.000
_cell.length_b   1.000
_cell.length_c   1.000
_cell.angle_alpha   90.00
_cell.angle_beta   90.00
_cell.angle_gamma   90.00
#
_symmetry.space_group_name_H-M   'P 1'
#
loop_
_entity.id
_entity.type
_entity.pdbx_description
1 polymer ?
#
loop_
_entity_poly.entity_id
_entity_poly.type
_entity_poly.pdbx_seq_one_letter_code
_entity_poly.pdbx_strand_id
1 'polypeptide(L)'
;MLLPPGGLPPSSYGSVGGYGRVSGQHGSSFASVLLVGLLASYALEALSFNQGSLAAAWVSLGSAFLAALGGPSLSSPSVPLPQALLELGATAGTLAAAGLWLSLQYEHVSLHHPAVGSLFERILLGAAPPLALNVLVWSLLEALGAEAAAYYCLALGVFFYTLFGRRLSPSFDLGGAWSGAGARSA
;
A
#
# COMPACT_ATOMS: atom_id res chain seq x y z
N MET A 1 45.95 -14.43 47.96
CA MET A 1 44.84 -15.37 47.75
C MET A 1 43.65 -14.83 48.51
N LEU A 2 42.75 -14.09 47.84
CA LEU A 2 41.41 -13.68 48.31
C LEU A 2 40.72 -12.90 47.17
N LEU A 3 39.58 -13.43 46.72
CA LEU A 3 38.67 -12.86 45.71
C LEU A 3 38.08 -11.50 46.15
N PRO A 4 37.78 -10.58 45.23
CA PRO A 4 36.79 -9.53 45.45
C PRO A 4 35.34 -10.05 45.25
N PRO A 5 34.37 -9.66 46.10
CA PRO A 5 32.97 -10.02 45.99
C PRO A 5 32.23 -9.03 45.06
N GLY A 6 31.66 -9.55 43.99
CA GLY A 6 30.91 -8.74 43.02
C GLY A 6 30.36 -9.59 41.88
N GLY A 7 29.82 -10.77 42.23
CA GLY A 7 29.15 -11.64 41.28
C GLY A 7 27.89 -10.98 40.74
N LEU A 8 27.94 -10.57 39.47
CA LEU A 8 26.75 -10.33 38.65
C LEU A 8 25.82 -11.55 38.74
N PRO A 9 24.50 -11.39 39.00
CA PRO A 9 23.57 -12.49 38.84
C PRO A 9 23.37 -12.80 37.35
N PRO A 10 23.60 -14.04 36.88
CA PRO A 10 23.32 -14.46 35.53
C PRO A 10 21.95 -15.15 35.49
N SER A 11 20.85 -14.40 35.35
CA SER A 11 19.55 -14.97 34.93
C SER A 11 18.46 -13.91 34.86
N SER A 12 18.41 -13.16 33.77
CA SER A 12 17.20 -12.50 33.28
C SER A 12 17.22 -12.38 31.76
N TYR A 13 17.65 -13.45 31.08
CA TYR A 13 17.24 -13.72 29.69
C TYR A 13 15.98 -14.60 29.76
N GLY A 14 14.94 -14.08 30.42
CA GLY A 14 13.63 -14.72 30.52
C GLY A 14 12.69 -14.12 29.49
N SER A 15 12.42 -14.88 28.44
CA SER A 15 11.28 -14.71 27.51
C SER A 15 11.31 -13.52 26.55
N VAL A 16 12.24 -13.55 25.60
CA VAL A 16 12.10 -12.86 24.28
C VAL A 16 11.24 -13.73 23.34
N GLY A 17 10.16 -14.33 23.86
CA GLY A 17 9.34 -15.31 23.14
C GLY A 17 7.85 -14.97 23.00
N GLY A 18 7.38 -13.90 23.64
CA GLY A 18 5.95 -13.56 23.70
C GLY A 18 5.45 -12.61 22.61
N TYR A 19 6.32 -11.74 22.07
CA TYR A 19 5.90 -10.68 21.15
C TYR A 19 5.83 -11.13 19.68
N GLY A 20 6.38 -12.30 19.33
CA GLY A 20 6.38 -12.82 17.96
C GLY A 20 5.09 -13.51 17.52
N ARG A 21 4.18 -13.84 18.44
CA ARG A 21 2.96 -14.60 18.11
C ARG A 21 1.69 -13.77 17.96
N VAL A 22 1.61 -12.59 18.59
CA VAL A 22 0.42 -11.73 18.53
C VAL A 22 0.48 -10.74 17.36
N SER A 23 1.68 -10.34 16.93
CA SER A 23 1.88 -9.49 15.75
C SER A 23 1.57 -10.22 14.42
N GLY A 24 1.83 -11.53 14.35
CA GLY A 24 1.53 -12.34 13.15
C GLY A 24 0.04 -12.61 12.92
N GLN A 25 -0.80 -12.53 13.95
CA GLN A 25 -2.20 -12.97 13.88
C GLN A 25 -3.08 -11.99 13.09
N HIS A 26 -2.78 -10.69 13.14
CA HIS A 26 -3.57 -9.66 12.45
C HIS A 26 -3.17 -9.52 10.97
N GLY A 27 -1.88 -9.59 10.67
CA GLY A 27 -1.39 -9.66 9.28
C GLY A 27 -1.93 -10.88 8.55
N SER A 28 -2.04 -12.02 9.25
CA SER A 28 -2.64 -13.24 8.71
C SER A 28 -4.12 -13.07 8.35
N SER A 29 -4.91 -12.40 9.21
CA SER A 29 -6.34 -12.15 8.93
C SER A 29 -6.52 -11.27 7.71
N PHE A 30 -5.78 -10.16 7.62
CA PHE A 30 -5.83 -9.26 6.47
C PHE A 30 -5.40 -9.97 5.17
N ALA A 31 -4.31 -10.73 5.21
CA ALA A 31 -3.85 -11.53 4.08
C ALA A 31 -4.87 -12.60 3.67
N SER A 32 -5.53 -13.26 4.63
CA SER A 32 -6.56 -14.27 4.33
C SER A 32 -7.79 -13.67 3.66
N VAL A 33 -8.25 -12.48 4.09
CA VAL A 33 -9.39 -11.79 3.48
C VAL A 33 -9.06 -11.41 2.03
N LEU A 34 -7.86 -10.87 1.79
CA LEU A 34 -7.41 -10.55 0.45
C LEU A 34 -7.27 -11.78 -0.43
N LEU A 35 -6.71 -12.87 0.10
CA LEU A 35 -6.52 -14.12 -0.65
C LEU A 35 -7.85 -14.77 -1.03
N VAL A 36 -8.79 -14.86 -0.09
CA VAL A 36 -10.14 -15.37 -0.35
C VAL A 36 -10.85 -14.49 -1.38
N GLY A 37 -10.71 -13.16 -1.27
CA GLY A 37 -11.25 -12.22 -2.24
C GLY A 37 -10.68 -12.40 -3.65
N LEU A 38 -9.37 -12.58 -3.76
CA LEU A 38 -8.67 -12.84 -5.02
C LEU A 38 -9.11 -14.18 -5.65
N LEU A 39 -9.26 -15.23 -4.84
CA LEU A 39 -9.77 -16.51 -5.29
C LEU A 39 -11.22 -16.42 -5.77
N ALA A 40 -12.06 -15.64 -5.08
CA ALA A 40 -13.45 -15.40 -5.48
C ALA A 40 -13.51 -14.65 -6.82
N SER A 41 -12.75 -13.56 -6.98
CA SER A 41 -12.61 -12.86 -8.26
C SER A 41 -12.08 -13.77 -9.36
N TYR A 42 -11.06 -14.58 -9.09
CA TYR A 42 -10.53 -15.53 -10.07
C TYR A 42 -11.57 -16.57 -10.51
N ALA A 43 -12.37 -17.11 -9.58
CA ALA A 43 -13.43 -18.05 -9.90
C ALA A 43 -14.55 -17.41 -10.74
N LEU A 44 -14.92 -16.16 -10.44
CA LEU A 44 -15.89 -15.38 -11.21
C LEU A 44 -15.37 -15.05 -12.62
N GLU A 45 -14.08 -14.75 -12.74
CA GLU A 45 -13.41 -14.54 -14.02
C GLU A 45 -13.38 -15.82 -14.86
N ALA A 46 -13.08 -16.97 -14.25
CA ALA A 46 -13.13 -18.27 -14.92
C ALA A 46 -14.54 -18.63 -15.43
N LEU A 47 -15.59 -18.07 -14.83
CA LEU A 47 -16.99 -18.19 -15.27
C LEU A 47 -17.40 -17.12 -16.29
N SER A 48 -16.46 -16.27 -16.74
CA SER A 48 -16.69 -15.17 -17.69
C SER A 48 -17.68 -14.09 -17.20
N PHE A 49 -17.87 -13.97 -15.88
CA PHE A 49 -18.68 -12.91 -15.26
C PHE A 49 -17.81 -11.68 -14.96
N ASN A 50 -17.36 -10.99 -16.01
CA ASN A 50 -16.38 -9.89 -15.92
C ASN A 50 -16.79 -8.76 -14.96
N GLN A 51 -18.08 -8.38 -14.94
CA GLN A 51 -18.57 -7.33 -14.03
C GLN A 51 -18.65 -7.80 -12.57
N GLY A 52 -18.97 -9.08 -12.35
CA GLY A 52 -19.05 -9.68 -11.02
C GLY A 52 -17.68 -9.88 -10.39
N SER A 53 -16.68 -10.24 -11.19
CA SER A 53 -15.28 -10.42 -10.77
C SER A 53 -14.66 -9.12 -10.22
N LEU A 54 -14.90 -8.01 -10.91
CA LEU A 54 -14.45 -6.68 -10.49
C LEU A 54 -15.19 -6.21 -9.22
N ALA A 55 -16.51 -6.41 -9.14
CA ALA A 55 -17.27 -6.07 -7.94
C ALA A 55 -16.79 -6.89 -6.73
N ALA A 56 -16.51 -8.18 -6.89
CA ALA A 56 -15.98 -9.03 -5.84
C ALA A 56 -14.58 -8.56 -5.37
N ALA A 57 -13.73 -8.08 -6.27
CA ALA A 57 -12.42 -7.55 -5.94
C ALA A 57 -12.53 -6.29 -5.06
N TRP A 58 -13.41 -5.35 -5.46
CA TRP A 58 -13.65 -4.11 -4.71
C TRP A 58 -14.31 -4.37 -3.35
N VAL A 59 -15.27 -5.30 -3.27
CA VAL A 59 -15.88 -5.71 -2.00
C VAL A 59 -14.84 -6.34 -1.07
N SER A 60 -13.93 -7.15 -1.61
CA SER A 60 -12.85 -7.76 -0.83
C SER A 60 -11.88 -6.72 -0.28
N LEU A 61 -11.48 -5.73 -1.09
CA LEU A 61 -10.68 -4.58 -0.66
C LEU A 61 -11.39 -3.75 0.42
N GLY A 62 -12.70 -3.51 0.27
CA GLY A 62 -13.51 -2.83 1.27
C GLY A 62 -13.58 -3.60 2.59
N SER A 63 -13.73 -4.93 2.52
CA SER A 63 -13.73 -5.78 3.71
C SER A 63 -12.36 -5.80 4.41
N ALA A 64 -11.27 -5.77 3.66
CA ALA A 64 -9.92 -5.66 4.21
C ALA A 64 -9.71 -4.31 4.93
N PHE A 65 -10.23 -3.21 4.37
CA PHE A 65 -10.21 -1.91 5.04
C PHE A 65 -11.00 -1.92 6.35
N LEU A 66 -12.19 -2.53 6.37
CA LEU A 66 -12.98 -2.69 7.60
C LEU A 66 -12.24 -3.53 8.66
N ALA A 67 -11.51 -4.57 8.25
CA ALA A 67 -10.68 -5.35 9.15
C ALA A 67 -9.53 -4.50 9.74
N ALA A 68 -8.94 -3.60 8.94
CA ALA A 68 -7.89 -2.69 9.40
C ALA A 68 -8.39 -1.65 10.41
N LEU A 69 -9.66 -1.22 10.33
CA LEU A 69 -10.27 -0.33 11.33
C LEU A 69 -10.35 -0.95 12.73
N GLY A 70 -10.44 -2.28 12.82
CA GLY A 70 -10.41 -3.02 14.09
C GLY A 70 -9.00 -3.25 14.65
N GLY A 71 -7.96 -2.69 14.03
CA GLY A 71 -6.56 -2.95 14.37
C GLY A 71 -6.09 -2.34 15.70
N PRO A 72 -4.93 -2.81 16.21
CA PRO A 72 -4.36 -2.37 17.49
C PRO A 72 -3.96 -0.90 17.51
N SER A 73 -3.65 -0.28 16.36
CA SER A 73 -3.28 1.14 16.28
C SER A 73 -4.43 2.09 16.67
N LEU A 74 -5.68 1.67 16.45
CA LEU A 74 -6.89 2.44 16.79
C LEU A 74 -7.44 2.07 18.17
N SER A 75 -7.16 0.85 18.63
CA SER A 75 -7.66 0.32 19.90
C SER A 75 -6.70 0.52 21.08
N SER A 76 -5.43 0.82 20.80
CA SER A 76 -4.40 1.01 21.83
C SER A 76 -4.36 2.47 22.30
N PRO A 77 -4.52 2.75 23.61
CA PRO A 77 -4.41 4.11 24.15
C PRO A 77 -2.99 4.68 24.08
N SER A 78 -2.00 3.85 23.75
CA SER A 78 -0.58 4.24 23.67
C SER A 78 -0.18 4.83 22.32
N VAL A 79 -1.02 4.73 21.29
CA VAL A 79 -0.72 5.27 19.96
C VAL A 79 -1.31 6.67 19.85
N PRO A 80 -0.49 7.70 19.53
CA PRO A 80 -1.01 9.04 19.31
C PRO A 80 -1.97 9.05 18.12
N LEU A 81 -3.15 9.64 18.33
CA LEU A 81 -4.22 9.76 17.32
C LEU A 81 -3.76 10.21 15.91
N PRO A 82 -2.84 11.20 15.74
CA PRO A 82 -2.36 11.56 14.41
C PRO A 82 -1.60 10.43 13.70
N GLN A 83 -0.87 9.61 14.46
CA GLN A 83 -0.15 8.46 13.90
C GLN A 83 -1.14 7.38 13.43
N ALA A 84 -2.16 7.07 14.24
CA ALA A 84 -3.20 6.12 13.87
C ALA A 84 -3.97 6.56 12.61
N LEU A 85 -4.27 7.86 12.48
CA LEU A 85 -4.92 8.42 11.29
C LEU A 85 -4.03 8.34 10.04
N LEU A 86 -2.72 8.58 10.17
CA LEU A 86 -1.77 8.46 9.08
C LEU A 86 -1.65 7.00 8.60
N GLU A 87 -1.57 6.05 9.53
CA GLU A 87 -1.55 4.61 9.24
C GLU A 87 -2.84 4.18 8.52
N LEU A 88 -4.00 4.64 8.99
CA LEU A 88 -5.29 4.33 8.37
C LEU A 88 -5.41 4.97 6.97
N GLY A 89 -4.99 6.23 6.82
CA GLY A 89 -5.00 6.93 5.54
C GLY A 89 -4.08 6.28 4.52
N ALA A 90 -2.89 5.85 4.93
CA ALA A 90 -1.97 5.10 4.08
C ALA A 90 -2.53 3.72 3.69
N THR A 91 -3.20 3.03 4.62
CA THR A 91 -3.85 1.75 4.35
C THR A 91 -5.02 1.91 3.36
N ALA A 92 -5.83 2.96 3.53
CA ALA A 92 -6.89 3.30 2.57
C ALA A 92 -6.31 3.62 1.19
N GLY A 93 -5.23 4.41 1.14
CA GLY A 93 -4.56 4.79 -0.11
C GLY A 93 -3.96 3.59 -0.86
N THR A 94 -3.30 2.67 -0.14
CA THR A 94 -2.74 1.44 -0.75
C THR A 94 -3.83 0.52 -1.29
N LEU A 95 -4.92 0.31 -0.54
CA LEU A 95 -6.06 -0.50 -0.99
C LEU A 95 -6.77 0.13 -2.19
N ALA A 96 -6.95 1.45 -2.20
CA ALA A 96 -7.54 2.17 -3.33
C ALA A 96 -6.66 2.09 -4.58
N ALA A 97 -5.34 2.27 -4.45
CA ALA A 97 -4.39 2.11 -5.55
C ALA A 97 -4.36 0.66 -6.07
N ALA A 98 -4.44 -0.34 -5.20
CA ALA A 98 -4.56 -1.75 -5.59
C ALA A 98 -5.89 -2.03 -6.33
N GLY A 99 -7.00 -1.42 -5.89
CA GLY A 99 -8.29 -1.50 -6.59
C GLY A 99 -8.27 -0.85 -7.98
N LEU A 100 -7.64 0.32 -8.10
CA LEU A 100 -7.38 0.98 -9.39
C LEU A 100 -6.48 0.12 -10.28
N TRP A 101 -5.43 -0.49 -9.73
CA TRP A 101 -4.54 -1.42 -10.44
C TRP A 101 -5.31 -2.62 -10.98
N LEU A 102 -6.10 -3.28 -10.12
CA LEU A 102 -6.93 -4.42 -10.51
C LEU A 102 -7.93 -4.03 -11.59
N SER A 103 -8.53 -2.84 -11.50
CA SER A 103 -9.47 -2.34 -12.50
C SER A 103 -8.83 -2.16 -13.88
N LEU A 104 -7.53 -1.85 -13.95
CA LEU A 104 -6.77 -1.79 -15.21
C LEU A 104 -6.46 -3.17 -15.79
N GLN A 105 -6.40 -4.23 -14.97
CA GLN A 105 -6.12 -5.59 -15.45
C GLN A 105 -7.29 -6.20 -16.24
N TYR A 106 -8.51 -5.70 -16.04
CA TYR A 106 -9.67 -6.17 -16.80
C TYR A 106 -9.71 -5.49 -18.18
N GLU A 107 -9.30 -6.23 -19.20
CA GLU A 107 -9.30 -5.79 -20.61
C GLU A 107 -10.69 -5.27 -21.07
N HIS A 108 -11.76 -5.83 -20.50
CA HIS A 108 -13.14 -5.44 -20.77
C HIS A 108 -13.45 -3.98 -20.44
N VAL A 109 -12.82 -3.42 -19.39
CA VAL A 109 -13.01 -2.02 -18.98
C VAL A 109 -12.27 -1.06 -19.93
N SER A 110 -11.07 -1.44 -20.36
CA SER A 110 -10.24 -0.66 -21.29
C SER A 110 -10.84 -0.59 -22.70
N LEU A 111 -11.52 -1.66 -23.14
CA LEU A 111 -12.20 -1.69 -24.44
C LEU A 111 -13.47 -0.83 -24.50
N HIS A 112 -14.18 -0.66 -23.38
CA HIS A 112 -15.44 0.11 -23.37
C HIS A 112 -15.21 1.60 -23.11
N HIS A 113 -14.24 1.96 -22.26
CA HIS A 113 -13.99 3.36 -21.88
C HIS A 113 -12.47 3.68 -21.78
N PRO A 114 -11.77 3.83 -22.91
CA PRO A 114 -10.31 4.04 -22.91
C PRO A 114 -9.89 5.34 -22.19
N ALA A 115 -10.74 6.36 -22.19
CA ALA A 115 -10.50 7.61 -21.45
C ALA A 115 -10.43 7.38 -19.93
N VAL A 116 -11.26 6.49 -19.38
CA VAL A 116 -11.28 6.16 -17.95
C VAL A 116 -10.03 5.38 -17.56
N GLY A 117 -9.59 4.43 -18.41
CA GLY A 117 -8.33 3.72 -18.21
C GLY A 117 -7.12 4.66 -18.13
N SER A 118 -7.04 5.65 -19.03
CA SER A 118 -5.97 6.65 -19.00
C SER A 118 -5.97 7.52 -17.72
N LEU A 119 -7.16 7.80 -17.17
CA LEU A 119 -7.31 8.55 -15.93
C LEU A 119 -6.81 7.73 -14.74
N PHE A 120 -7.20 6.45 -14.68
CA PHE A 120 -6.77 5.53 -13.62
C PHE A 120 -5.25 5.32 -13.65
N GLU A 121 -4.65 5.14 -14.83
CA GLU A 121 -3.20 5.04 -14.97
C GLU A 121 -2.48 6.29 -14.43
N ARG A 122 -2.98 7.49 -14.76
CA ARG A 122 -2.42 8.76 -14.24
C ARG A 122 -2.53 8.88 -12.73
N ILE A 123 -3.69 8.53 -12.17
CA ILE A 123 -3.92 8.54 -10.71
C ILE A 123 -2.94 7.55 -10.04
N LEU A 124 -2.77 6.37 -10.62
CA LEU A 124 -1.93 5.31 -10.08
C LEU A 124 -0.44 5.66 -10.15
N LEU A 125 0.02 6.24 -11.27
CA LEU A 125 1.38 6.76 -11.42
C LEU A 125 1.67 7.92 -10.46
N GLY A 126 0.69 8.78 -10.18
CA GLY A 126 0.81 9.86 -9.19
C GLY A 126 0.78 9.35 -7.74
N ALA A 127 0.02 8.29 -7.46
CA ALA A 127 -0.11 7.71 -6.13
C ALA A 127 1.00 6.71 -5.76
N ALA A 128 1.71 6.13 -6.74
CA ALA A 128 2.74 5.12 -6.47
C ALA A 128 3.92 5.64 -5.61
N PRO A 129 4.52 6.82 -5.87
CA PRO A 129 5.63 7.33 -5.06
C PRO A 129 5.32 7.54 -3.57
N PRO A 130 4.22 8.23 -3.18
CA PRO A 130 3.92 8.43 -1.76
C PRO A 130 3.58 7.12 -1.05
N LEU A 131 2.93 6.16 -1.73
CA LEU A 131 2.62 4.85 -1.15
C LEU A 131 3.89 4.01 -0.95
N ALA A 132 4.80 4.00 -1.92
CA ALA A 132 6.08 3.29 -1.81
C ALA A 132 6.94 3.85 -0.68
N LEU A 133 7.03 5.19 -0.58
CA LEU A 133 7.76 5.84 0.52
C LEU A 133 7.19 5.48 1.88
N ASN A 134 5.87 5.46 2.03
CA ASN A 134 5.25 5.11 3.30
C ASN A 134 5.63 3.68 3.75
N VAL A 135 5.57 2.70 2.85
CA VAL A 135 5.97 1.30 3.17
C VAL A 135 7.46 1.21 3.51
N LEU A 136 8.30 1.96 2.80
CA LEU A 136 9.74 1.97 3.03
C LEU A 136 10.10 2.61 4.37
N VAL A 137 9.38 3.66 4.80
CA VAL A 137 9.59 4.30 6.10
C VAL A 137 9.43 3.28 7.24
N TRP A 138 8.34 2.52 7.25
CA TRP A 138 8.11 1.50 8.28
C TRP A 138 9.13 0.36 8.21
N SER A 139 9.49 -0.06 7.00
CA SER A 139 10.50 -1.11 6.80
C SER A 139 11.90 -0.69 7.30
N LEU A 140 12.28 0.57 7.04
CA LEU A 140 13.55 1.14 7.49
C LEU A 140 13.56 1.39 9.01
N LEU A 141 12.41 1.79 9.58
CA LEU A 141 12.27 1.98 11.01
C LEU A 141 12.51 0.67 11.78
N GLU A 142 11.97 -0.44 11.27
CA GLU A 142 12.20 -1.79 11.83
C GLU A 142 13.64 -2.28 11.61
N ALA A 143 14.24 -2.01 10.45
CA ALA A 143 15.55 -2.55 10.09
C ALA A 143 16.75 -1.76 10.66
N LEU A 144 16.67 -0.43 10.74
CA LEU A 144 17.79 0.45 11.13
C LEU A 144 17.50 1.32 12.36
N GLY A 145 16.26 1.35 12.86
CA GLY A 145 15.85 2.24 13.95
C GLY A 145 15.63 3.69 13.51
N ALA A 146 15.06 4.50 14.43
CA ALA A 146 14.56 5.84 14.12
C ALA A 146 15.64 6.85 13.69
N GLU A 147 16.86 6.74 14.20
CA GLU A 147 17.92 7.73 13.97
C GLU A 147 18.46 7.69 12.53
N ALA A 148 18.66 6.49 11.99
CA ALA A 148 19.17 6.31 10.63
C ALA A 148 18.06 6.35 9.57
N ALA A 149 16.83 5.94 9.92
CA ALA A 149 15.71 5.85 8.98
C ALA A 149 15.39 7.17 8.27
N ALA A 150 15.46 8.30 8.96
CA ALA A 150 15.15 9.61 8.38
C ALA A 150 16.07 9.96 7.19
N TYR A 151 17.36 9.65 7.29
CA TYR A 151 18.34 9.93 6.22
C TYR A 151 18.09 9.05 4.99
N TYR A 152 17.82 7.76 5.18
CA TYR A 152 17.51 6.85 4.07
C TYR A 152 16.17 7.17 3.42
N CYS A 153 15.15 7.58 4.19
CA CYS A 153 13.86 8.01 3.67
C CYS A 153 13.97 9.26 2.79
N LEU A 154 14.79 10.24 3.18
CA LEU A 154 15.02 11.43 2.35
C LEU A 154 15.76 11.08 1.05
N ALA A 155 16.78 10.23 1.11
CA ALA A 155 17.50 9.78 -0.07
C ALA A 155 16.59 9.02 -1.05
N LEU A 156 15.76 8.12 -0.54
CA LEU A 156 14.74 7.42 -1.32
C LEU A 156 13.69 8.40 -1.86
N GLY A 157 13.27 9.39 -1.08
CA GLY A 157 12.31 10.41 -1.52
C GLY A 157 12.81 11.20 -2.73
N VAL A 158 14.07 11.63 -2.70
CA VAL A 158 14.72 12.29 -3.84
C VAL A 158 14.84 11.33 -5.03
N PHE A 159 15.17 10.06 -4.80
CA PHE A 159 15.21 9.05 -5.86
C PHE A 159 13.83 8.82 -6.51
N PHE A 160 12.76 8.69 -5.73
CA PHE A 160 11.40 8.59 -6.24
C PHE A 160 10.97 9.86 -6.98
N TYR A 161 11.27 11.03 -6.43
CA TYR A 161 10.97 12.30 -7.10
C TYR A 161 11.70 12.43 -8.44
N THR A 162 12.96 12.00 -8.54
CA THR A 162 13.69 12.04 -9.81
C THR A 162 13.16 11.03 -10.84
N LEU A 163 12.74 9.85 -10.40
CA LEU A 163 12.13 8.83 -11.27
C LEU A 163 10.74 9.24 -11.76
N PHE A 164 9.86 9.70 -10.87
CA PHE A 164 8.46 9.96 -11.14
C PHE A 164 8.13 11.44 -11.41
N GLY A 165 9.06 12.36 -11.14
CA GLY A 165 8.92 13.78 -11.44
C GLY A 165 9.17 14.14 -12.90
N ARG A 166 9.80 13.23 -13.67
CA ARG A 166 9.74 13.30 -15.14
C ARG A 166 8.32 12.96 -15.58
N ARG A 167 7.75 13.75 -16.50
CA ARG A 167 6.41 13.49 -17.05
C ARG A 167 6.37 12.06 -17.60
N LEU A 168 5.79 11.14 -16.85
CA LEU A 168 5.51 9.80 -17.31
C LEU A 168 4.42 9.94 -18.38
N SER A 169 4.75 9.62 -19.63
CA SER A 169 3.76 9.52 -20.69
C SER A 169 2.83 8.36 -20.36
N PRO A 170 1.51 8.59 -20.24
CA PRO A 170 0.56 7.49 -20.10
C PRO A 170 0.66 6.58 -21.33
N SER A 171 0.52 5.26 -21.12
CA SER A 171 0.52 4.28 -22.22
C SER A 171 -0.65 4.48 -23.16
N PHE A 172 -1.77 5.02 -22.66
CA PHE A 172 -2.87 5.51 -23.48
C PHE A 172 -2.59 6.93 -23.96
N ASP A 173 -1.90 7.04 -25.10
CA ASP A 173 -1.77 8.30 -25.82
C ASP A 173 -3.13 8.66 -26.43
N LEU A 174 -3.87 9.58 -25.79
CA LEU A 174 -5.01 10.28 -26.40
C LEU A 174 -4.53 11.32 -27.44
N GLY A 175 -3.48 10.96 -28.19
CA GLY A 175 -2.81 11.81 -29.15
C GLY A 175 -3.78 12.26 -30.24
N GLY A 176 -4.07 13.56 -30.26
CA GLY A 176 -4.42 14.25 -31.51
C GLY A 176 -5.82 14.90 -31.62
N ALA A 177 -6.70 14.82 -30.63
CA ALA A 177 -8.06 15.37 -30.82
C ALA A 177 -8.22 16.87 -30.47
N TRP A 178 -7.29 17.48 -29.72
CA TRP A 178 -7.50 18.83 -29.16
C TRP A 178 -6.39 19.85 -29.45
N SER A 179 -5.53 19.61 -30.45
CA SER A 179 -4.44 20.54 -30.82
C SER A 179 -4.53 21.10 -32.25
N GLY A 180 -5.68 21.00 -32.91
CA GLY A 180 -5.86 21.39 -34.31
C GLY A 180 -6.94 22.43 -34.63
N ALA A 181 -7.76 22.86 -33.66
CA ALA A 181 -8.95 23.66 -33.93
C ALA A 181 -8.78 25.19 -33.81
N GLY A 182 -7.56 25.70 -33.59
CA GLY A 182 -7.34 27.13 -33.27
C GLY A 182 -6.35 27.89 -34.15
N ALA A 183 -5.73 27.27 -35.16
CA ALA A 183 -4.62 27.88 -35.90
C ALA A 183 -4.85 27.98 -37.41
N ARG A 184 -6.03 28.48 -37.83
CA ARG A 184 -6.27 28.99 -39.21
C ARG A 184 -7.35 30.06 -39.21
N SER A 185 -7.01 31.30 -38.82
CA SER A 185 -7.57 32.54 -39.38
C SER A 185 -6.97 33.76 -38.68
N ALA A 186 -5.88 34.29 -39.24
CA ALA A 186 -5.53 35.72 -39.24
C ALA A 186 -4.41 35.92 -40.27
#